data_AF-A0A7C2YF10-F1
#
_entry.id   AF-A0A7C2YF10-F1
#
_cell.length_a   1.000
_cell.length_b   1.000
_cell.length_c   1.000
_cell.angle_alpha   90.00
_cell.angle_beta   90.00
_cell.angle_gamma   90.00
#
_symmetry.space_group_name_H-M   'P 1'
#
loop_
_entity.id
_entity.type
_entity.pdbx_description
1 polymer ?
#
loop_
_entity_poly.entity_id
_entity_poly.type
_entity_poly.pdbx_seq_one_letter_code
_entity_poly.pdbx_strand_id
1 'polypeptide(L)'
;MEHAMIALLALVLLTAAVYAQYRIPFHTAGAARSAFTRGVLIAIGIAFGYVGATGSGAEGRLALLLFLVGFGLVHAPAAIILFVKRSRGAGKS
;
A
#
# COMPACT_ATOMS: atom_id res chain seq x y z
N MET A 1 24.77 2.87 -0.70
CA MET A 1 23.95 3.13 0.51
C MET A 1 22.54 3.58 0.17
N GLU A 2 22.37 4.53 -0.76
CA GLU A 2 21.06 5.04 -1.20
C GLU A 2 20.04 3.95 -1.59
N HIS A 3 20.43 3.01 -2.45
CA HIS A 3 19.54 1.94 -2.89
C HIS A 3 19.12 1.00 -1.76
N ALA A 4 19.97 0.80 -0.74
CA ALA A 4 19.64 -0.02 0.43
C ALA A 4 18.60 0.67 1.31
N MET A 5 18.67 1.99 1.47
CA MET A 5 17.67 2.77 2.18
C MET A 5 16.32 2.77 1.45
N ILE A 6 16.31 2.93 0.12
CA ILE A 6 15.07 2.87 -0.67
C ILE A 6 14.48 1.45 -0.62
N ALA A 7 15.33 0.41 -0.67
CA ALA A 7 14.86 -0.97 -0.52
C ALA A 7 14.24 -1.23 0.87
N LEU A 8 14.84 -0.70 1.93
CA LEU A 8 14.29 -0.79 3.28
C LEU A 8 12.94 -0.06 3.37
N LEU A 9 12.85 1.15 2.81
CA LEU A 9 11.60 1.91 2.76
C LEU A 9 10.51 1.16 1.97
N ALA A 10 10.85 0.62 0.80
CA ALA A 10 9.95 -0.20 0.00
C ALA A 10 9.44 -1.40 0.81
N LEU A 11 10.31 -2.09 1.54
CA LEU A 11 9.93 -3.23 2.37
C LEU A 11 8.93 -2.85 3.48
N VAL A 12 9.19 -1.74 4.19
CA VAL A 12 8.28 -1.23 5.24
C VAL A 12 6.91 -0.87 4.64
N LEU A 13 6.90 -0.16 3.52
CA LEU A 13 5.66 0.28 2.86
C LEU A 13 4.89 -0.89 2.23
N LEU A 14 5.58 -1.90 1.68
CA LEU A 14 4.94 -3.13 1.22
C LEU A 14 4.32 -3.91 2.38
N THR A 15 4.97 -3.92 3.54
CA THR A 15 4.40 -4.54 4.75
C THR A 15 3.11 -3.82 5.17
N ALA A 16 3.09 -2.49 5.10
CA ALA A 16 1.86 -1.71 5.32
C ALA A 16 0.79 -2.01 4.27
N ALA A 17 1.17 -2.16 2.99
CA ALA A 17 0.25 -2.54 1.92
C ALA A 17 -0.38 -3.90 2.14
N VAL A 18 0.43 -4.92 2.44
CA VAL A 18 -0.03 -6.27 2.78
C VAL A 18 -0.96 -6.22 4.00
N TYR A 19 -0.59 -5.49 5.05
CA TYR A 19 -1.42 -5.32 6.24
C TYR A 19 -2.78 -4.69 5.90
N ALA A 20 -2.80 -3.60 5.13
CA ALA A 20 -4.05 -2.96 4.72
C ALA A 20 -4.94 -3.93 3.93
N GLN A 21 -4.38 -4.57 2.90
CA GLN A 21 -5.09 -5.52 2.04
C GLN A 21 -5.66 -6.71 2.81
N TYR A 22 -4.89 -7.24 3.76
CA TYR A 22 -5.31 -8.31 4.64
C TYR A 22 -6.41 -7.88 5.63
N ARG A 23 -6.36 -6.63 6.14
CA ARG A 23 -7.27 -6.16 7.19
C ARG A 23 -8.59 -5.58 6.69
N ILE A 24 -8.72 -5.23 5.41
CA ILE A 24 -9.96 -4.69 4.84
C ILE A 24 -11.18 -5.63 5.07
N PRO A 25 -11.13 -6.95 4.78
CA PRO A 25 -12.29 -7.83 4.94
C PRO A 25 -12.81 -7.94 6.39
N PHE A 26 -11.95 -7.66 7.37
CA PHE A 26 -12.31 -7.70 8.79
C PHE A 26 -13.08 -6.45 9.24
N HIS A 27 -12.96 -5.33 8.52
CA HIS A 27 -13.55 -4.05 8.92
C HIS A 27 -14.46 -3.40 7.87
N THR A 28 -14.74 -4.09 6.76
CA THR A 28 -15.68 -3.68 5.70
C THR A 28 -16.77 -4.74 5.56
N ALA A 29 -18.03 -4.35 5.64
CA ALA A 29 -19.19 -5.23 5.52
C ALA A 29 -19.46 -5.62 4.06
N GLY A 30 -19.60 -6.92 3.81
CA GLY A 30 -19.92 -7.48 2.50
C GLY A 30 -18.69 -7.79 1.64
N ALA A 31 -18.71 -8.98 1.01
CA ALA A 31 -17.61 -9.45 0.17
C ALA A 31 -17.36 -8.54 -1.04
N ALA A 32 -18.43 -8.05 -1.68
CA ALA A 32 -18.33 -7.14 -2.83
C ALA A 32 -17.68 -5.80 -2.47
N ARG A 33 -18.09 -5.17 -1.34
CA ARG A 33 -17.49 -3.92 -0.86
C ARG A 33 -16.03 -4.11 -0.48
N SER A 34 -15.72 -5.20 0.24
CA SER A 34 -14.33 -5.54 0.56
C SER A 34 -13.48 -5.74 -0.69
N ALA A 35 -13.99 -6.46 -1.70
CA ALA A 35 -13.27 -6.69 -2.96
C ALA A 35 -13.06 -5.37 -3.71
N PHE A 36 -14.08 -4.53 -3.77
CA PHE A 36 -14.01 -3.21 -4.39
C PHE A 36 -12.96 -2.31 -3.73
N THR A 37 -12.99 -2.17 -2.39
CA THR A 37 -12.00 -1.35 -1.67
C THR A 37 -10.57 -1.85 -1.89
N ARG A 38 -10.35 -3.17 -1.85
CA ARG A 38 -9.04 -3.77 -2.15
C ARG A 38 -8.59 -3.46 -3.57
N GLY A 39 -9.48 -3.66 -4.54
CA GLY A 39 -9.22 -3.41 -5.96
C GLY A 39 -8.87 -1.95 -6.24
N VAL A 40 -9.64 -1.00 -5.69
CA VAL A 40 -9.37 0.44 -5.83
C VAL A 40 -8.00 0.79 -5.25
N LEU A 41 -7.69 0.31 -4.05
CA LEU A 41 -6.41 0.62 -3.40
C LEU A 41 -5.21 0.02 -4.16
N ILE A 42 -5.35 -1.19 -4.71
CA ILE A 42 -4.34 -1.79 -5.60
C ILE A 42 -4.18 -0.96 -6.86
N ALA A 43 -5.26 -0.60 -7.53
CA ALA A 43 -5.23 0.15 -8.79
C ALA A 43 -4.57 1.53 -8.60
N ILE A 44 -4.94 2.26 -7.55
CA ILE A 44 -4.32 3.55 -7.21
C ILE A 44 -2.85 3.34 -6.83
N GLY A 45 -2.53 2.30 -6.06
CA GLY A 45 -1.15 1.95 -5.73
C GLY A 45 -0.30 1.71 -6.98
N ILE A 46 -0.82 0.97 -7.96
CA ILE A 46 -0.13 0.72 -9.24
C ILE A 46 0.08 2.03 -9.99
N ALA A 47 -0.94 2.90 -10.07
CA ALA A 47 -0.84 4.18 -10.75
C ALA A 47 0.24 5.07 -10.13
N PHE A 48 0.25 5.22 -8.80
CA PHE A 48 1.25 6.02 -8.09
C PHE A 48 2.65 5.41 -8.15
N GLY A 49 2.76 4.08 -8.07
CA GLY A 49 4.03 3.39 -8.28
C GLY A 49 4.57 3.63 -9.69
N TYR A 50 3.72 3.53 -10.71
CA TYR A 50 4.10 3.77 -12.11
C TYR A 50 4.57 5.21 -12.33
N VAL A 51 3.82 6.20 -11.83
CA VAL A 51 4.22 7.62 -11.89
C VAL A 51 5.52 7.86 -11.13
N GLY A 52 5.71 7.25 -9.95
CA GLY A 52 6.95 7.38 -9.19
C GLY A 52 8.17 6.81 -9.91
N ALA A 53 8.02 5.65 -10.54
CA ALA A 53 9.09 5.03 -11.33
C ALA A 53 9.42 5.86 -12.57
N THR A 54 8.42 6.18 -13.39
CA THR A 54 8.62 6.87 -14.67
C THR A 54 8.96 8.35 -14.53
N GLY A 55 8.34 9.04 -13.58
CA GLY A 55 8.58 10.47 -13.33
C GLY A 55 9.95 10.77 -12.73
N SER A 56 10.61 9.78 -12.15
CA SER A 56 11.98 9.93 -11.60
C SER A 56 13.08 9.89 -12.66
N GLY A 57 12.79 9.37 -13.87
CA GLY A 57 13.81 9.06 -14.88
C GLY A 57 14.75 7.91 -14.49
N ALA A 58 14.48 7.20 -13.38
CA ALA A 58 15.28 6.07 -12.95
C ALA A 58 15.06 4.85 -13.86
N GLU A 59 16.09 4.02 -13.99
CA GLU A 59 16.04 2.79 -14.76
C GLU A 59 16.30 1.55 -13.91
N GLY A 60 15.94 0.39 -14.46
CA GLY A 60 16.25 -0.92 -13.88
C GLY A 60 15.78 -1.09 -12.44
N ARG A 61 16.71 -1.47 -11.56
CA ARG A 61 16.41 -1.78 -10.16
C ARG A 61 15.89 -0.58 -9.39
N LEU A 62 16.41 0.62 -9.65
CA LEU A 62 15.99 1.82 -8.92
C LEU A 62 14.55 2.19 -9.29
N ALA A 63 14.18 2.10 -10.57
CA ALA A 63 12.80 2.29 -11.02
C ALA A 63 11.84 1.33 -10.32
N LEU A 64 12.22 0.06 -10.20
CA LEU A 64 11.42 -0.94 -9.49
C LEU A 64 11.26 -0.58 -8.00
N LEU A 65 12.34 -0.17 -7.33
CA LEU A 65 12.26 0.22 -5.92
C LEU A 65 11.36 1.45 -5.72
N LEU A 66 11.43 2.44 -6.60
CA LEU A 66 10.58 3.62 -6.57
C LEU A 66 9.11 3.28 -6.87
N PHE A 67 8.86 2.34 -7.79
CA PHE A 67 7.52 1.79 -8.00
C PHE A 67 6.96 1.19 -6.71
N LEU A 68 7.74 0.35 -6.03
CA LEU A 68 7.32 -0.32 -4.79
C LEU A 68 7.09 0.68 -3.65
N VAL A 69 7.92 1.72 -3.56
CA VAL A 69 7.71 2.83 -2.62
C VAL A 69 6.39 3.55 -2.91
N GLY A 70 6.15 3.98 -4.15
CA GLY A 70 4.91 4.66 -4.53
C GLY A 70 3.67 3.79 -4.30
N PHE A 71 3.75 2.52 -4.67
CA PHE A 71 2.68 1.54 -4.43
C PHE A 71 2.37 1.39 -2.94
N GLY A 72 3.39 1.14 -2.12
CA GLY A 72 3.20 0.91 -0.69
C GLY A 72 2.77 2.18 0.06
N LEU A 73 3.23 3.36 -0.37
CA LEU A 73 2.90 4.64 0.25
C LEU A 73 1.39 4.93 0.20
N VAL A 74 0.74 4.64 -0.93
CA VAL A 74 -0.73 4.77 -1.09
C VAL A 74 -1.50 3.96 -0.05
N HIS A 75 -0.94 2.84 0.39
CA HIS A 75 -1.59 1.97 1.36
C HIS A 75 -1.33 2.37 2.81
N ALA A 76 -0.36 3.25 3.09
CA ALA A 76 0.03 3.61 4.45
C ALA A 76 -1.13 4.25 5.26
N PRO A 77 -1.91 5.21 4.72
CA PRO A 77 -3.07 5.76 5.45
C PRO A 77 -4.11 4.69 5.78
N ALA A 78 -4.41 3.80 4.83
CA ALA A 78 -5.35 2.69 5.05
C ALA A 78 -4.84 1.73 6.12
N ALA A 79 -3.54 1.41 6.12
CA ALA A 79 -2.91 0.57 7.13
C ALA A 79 -3.04 1.19 8.53
N ILE A 80 -2.75 2.49 8.66
CA ILE A 80 -2.87 3.23 9.94
C ILE A 80 -4.33 3.22 10.43
N ILE A 81 -5.28 3.55 9.56
CA ILE A 81 -6.71 3.57 9.91
C ILE A 81 -7.16 2.18 10.38
N LEU A 82 -6.80 1.13 9.65
CA LEU A 82 -7.18 -0.25 10.01
C LEU A 82 -6.49 -0.73 11.29
N PHE A 83 -5.27 -0.26 11.56
CA PHE A 83 -4.58 -0.51 12.83
C PHE A 83 -5.31 0.17 14.00
N VAL A 84 -5.72 1.42 13.85
CA VAL A 84 -6.51 2.14 14.87
C VAL A 84 -7.89 1.51 15.04
N LYS A 85 -8.57 1.10 13.96
CA LYS A 85 -9.85 0.37 14.07
C LYS A 85 -9.68 -0.93 14.86
N ARG A 86 -8.60 -1.67 14.58
CA ARG A 86 -8.26 -2.89 15.33
C ARG A 86 -8.05 -2.61 16.81
N SER A 87 -7.24 -1.62 17.16
CA SER A 87 -6.92 -1.33 18.58
C SER A 87 -8.14 -0.87 19.37
N ARG A 88 -9.12 -0.25 18.69
CA ARG A 88 -10.39 0.17 19.28
C ARG A 88 -11.46 -0.93 19.32
N GLY A 89 -11.19 -2.13 18.78
CA GLY A 89 -12.20 -3.19 18.66
C GLY A 89 -13.38 -2.82 17.74
N ALA A 90 -13.19 -1.87 16.82
CA ALA A 90 -14.27 -1.39 15.96
C ALA A 90 -14.69 -2.47 14.95
N GLY A 91 -16.00 -2.67 14.82
CA GLY A 91 -16.59 -3.62 13.88
C GLY A 91 -16.50 -3.20 12.41
N LYS A 92 -17.22 -3.95 11.58
CA LYS A 92 -17.33 -3.67 10.15
C LYS A 92 -18.13 -2.38 9.91
N SER A 93 -17.71 -1.64 8.89
CA SER A 93 -18.43 -0.49 8.33
C SER A 93 -19.11 -0.88 7.02
#